data_AF-A0A2E3DNQ8-F1
#
_entry.id   AF-A0A2E3DNQ8-F1
#
_cell.length_a   1.000
_cell.length_b   1.000
_cell.length_c   1.000
_cell.angle_alpha   90.00
_cell.angle_beta   90.00
_cell.angle_gamma   90.00
#
_symmetry.space_group_name_H-M   'P 1'
#
loop_
_entity.id
_entity.type
_entity.pdbx_description
1 polymer ?
#
loop_
_entity_poly.entity_id
_entity_poly.type
_entity_poly.pdbx_seq_one_letter_code
_entity_poly.pdbx_strand_id
1 'polypeptide(L)'
;MLWDADGKTRLCYVSSDPNAGWSEPSYDTKPVKKFWTDYLNDVVSFHGYNANLKKKATEQLKLRSAQLDAFFKSNHEDMIEFFRQMERREEQLVRADMTGVESLQGQGAKLEGELKSTRAGYLKSINLIWEGVERDLNSFGSGAVLELGELNGPAISSSQIDKFIPWFDLLCGLALLIGFCTPVAAIATAGFLFSVCLTQFPGVAGAQPVYYQSIEMFALLVIAFAGGGKYLSVDSIISHYCKRCCGKSE
;
A
#
# COMPACT_ATOMS: atom_id res chain seq x y z
N MET A 1 0.72 -1.05 -4.37
CA MET A 1 1.52 -0.06 -3.59
C MET A 1 0.70 0.45 -2.40
N LEU A 2 0.61 -0.34 -1.32
CA LEU A 2 -0.05 0.07 -0.06
C LEU A 2 0.94 0.43 1.05
N TRP A 3 2.21 0.08 0.89
CA TRP A 3 3.24 0.41 1.88
C TRP A 3 3.66 1.88 1.77
N ASP A 4 3.47 2.62 2.86
CA ASP A 4 3.80 4.05 2.96
C ASP A 4 3.15 4.86 1.82
N ALA A 5 1.84 4.69 1.62
CA ALA A 5 1.05 5.39 0.61
C ALA A 5 1.20 6.92 0.72
N ASP A 6 1.39 7.41 1.94
CA ASP A 6 1.60 8.83 2.22
C ASP A 6 3.07 9.27 2.18
N GLY A 7 4.01 8.34 2.08
CA GLY A 7 5.46 8.63 2.05
C GLY A 7 6.05 9.05 3.41
N LYS A 8 5.23 9.20 4.45
CA LYS A 8 5.61 9.78 5.75
C LYS A 8 6.72 9.00 6.43
N THR A 9 6.69 7.67 6.33
CA THR A 9 7.71 6.81 6.95
C THR A 9 9.07 6.98 6.28
N ARG A 10 9.12 6.98 4.94
CA ARG A 10 10.38 7.21 4.21
C ARG A 10 10.87 8.64 4.33
N LEU A 11 9.95 9.61 4.47
CA LEU A 11 10.27 11.01 4.74
C LEU A 11 10.71 11.26 6.19
N CYS A 12 10.81 10.23 7.03
CA CYS A 12 11.19 10.35 8.45
C CYS A 12 10.31 11.35 9.21
N TYR A 13 9.07 11.58 8.76
CA TYR A 13 8.23 12.68 9.21
C TYR A 13 7.78 12.50 10.66
N VAL A 14 7.85 13.58 11.43
CA VAL A 14 7.35 13.71 12.80
C VAL A 14 6.39 14.88 12.83
N SER A 15 5.14 14.61 13.23
CA SER A 15 4.10 15.64 13.27
C SER A 15 4.36 16.69 14.34
N SER A 16 3.79 17.87 14.13
CA SER A 16 3.63 18.86 15.20
C SER A 16 2.79 18.26 16.34
N ASP A 17 3.15 18.61 17.59
CA ASP A 17 2.39 18.26 18.78
C ASP A 17 1.24 19.27 18.98
N PRO A 18 -0.03 18.86 18.81
CA PRO A 18 -1.17 19.76 18.94
C PRO A 18 -1.40 20.25 20.38
N ASN A 19 -0.77 19.63 21.39
CA ASN A 19 -0.92 20.00 22.80
C ASN A 19 0.20 20.94 23.29
N ALA A 20 1.29 21.07 22.54
CA ALA A 20 2.33 22.05 22.78
C ALA A 20 1.96 23.33 22.01
N GLY A 21 1.65 24.43 22.73
CA GLY A 21 1.08 25.65 22.13
C GLY A 21 1.78 26.20 20.87
N TRP A 22 3.08 25.92 20.69
CA TRP A 22 3.75 26.01 19.39
C TRP A 22 4.66 24.79 19.21
N SER A 23 4.43 24.00 18.17
CA SER A 23 5.29 22.88 17.77
C SER A 23 5.45 22.88 16.26
N GLU A 24 6.70 22.77 15.81
CA GLU A 24 7.03 22.71 14.40
C GLU A 24 7.12 21.25 13.96
N PRO A 25 6.56 20.86 12.79
CA PRO A 25 6.82 19.53 12.25
C PRO A 25 8.31 19.32 12.06
N SER A 26 8.77 18.09 12.21
CA SER A 26 10.20 17.77 12.13
C SER A 26 10.43 16.42 11.45
N TYR A 27 11.68 15.98 11.43
CA TYR A 27 12.04 14.64 11.00
C TYR A 27 12.93 13.94 12.02
N ASP A 28 12.78 12.63 12.15
CA ASP A 28 13.69 11.77 12.92
C ASP A 28 14.19 10.60 12.07
N THR A 29 15.49 10.60 11.79
CA THR A 29 16.13 9.52 11.00
C THR A 29 16.43 8.27 11.84
N LYS A 30 16.32 8.33 13.17
CA LYS A 30 16.66 7.20 14.06
C LYS A 30 15.82 5.94 13.80
N PRO A 31 14.48 6.01 13.61
CA PRO A 31 13.68 4.81 13.33
C PRO A 31 14.11 4.11 12.05
N VAL A 32 14.37 4.88 10.98
CA VAL A 32 14.85 4.34 9.69
C VAL A 32 16.24 3.71 9.83
N LYS A 33 17.16 4.36 10.55
CA LYS A 33 18.50 3.79 10.80
C LYS A 33 18.44 2.51 11.65
N LYS A 34 17.54 2.47 12.64
CA LYS A 34 17.31 1.26 13.44
C LYS A 34 16.83 0.13 12.53
N PHE A 35 15.83 0.41 11.69
CA PHE A 35 15.33 -0.56 10.71
C PHE A 35 16.42 -1.08 9.78
N TRP A 36 17.28 -0.21 9.23
CA TRP A 36 18.39 -0.65 8.40
C TRP A 36 19.44 -1.46 9.19
N THR A 37 19.59 -1.20 10.49
CA THR A 37 20.47 -1.98 11.37
C THR A 37 19.90 -3.38 11.61
N ASP A 38 18.60 -3.49 11.82
CA ASP A 38 17.90 -4.76 11.96
C ASP A 38 18.02 -5.57 10.66
N TYR A 39 17.77 -4.92 9.51
CA TYR A 39 17.97 -5.52 8.20
C TYR A 39 19.41 -5.98 7.94
N LEU A 40 20.42 -5.22 8.37
CA LEU A 40 21.82 -5.67 8.29
C LEU A 40 22.03 -6.98 9.08
N ASN A 41 21.41 -7.13 10.24
CA ASN A 41 21.50 -8.37 11.01
C ASN A 41 20.84 -9.54 10.26
N ASP A 42 19.70 -9.29 9.61
CA ASP A 42 19.01 -10.29 8.79
C ASP A 42 19.85 -10.71 7.58
N VAL A 43 20.43 -9.76 6.85
CA VAL A 43 21.35 -10.02 5.72
C VAL A 43 22.57 -10.82 6.17
N VAL A 44 23.17 -10.44 7.31
CA VAL A 44 24.33 -11.15 7.89
C VAL A 44 23.97 -12.60 8.22
N SER A 45 22.78 -12.83 8.78
CA SER A 45 22.28 -14.17 9.10
C SER A 45 21.99 -14.97 7.83
N PHE A 46 21.28 -14.38 6.88
CA PHE A 46 20.84 -15.00 5.64
C PHE A 46 22.00 -15.46 4.76
N HIS A 47 23.01 -14.60 4.57
CA HIS A 47 24.19 -14.93 3.76
C HIS A 47 25.34 -15.56 4.55
N GLY A 48 25.20 -15.70 5.87
CA GLY A 48 26.25 -16.26 6.73
C GLY A 48 27.55 -15.43 6.73
N TYR A 49 27.45 -14.10 6.81
CA TYR A 49 28.64 -13.22 6.77
C TYR A 49 29.60 -13.50 7.92
N ASN A 50 30.88 -13.68 7.59
CA ASN A 50 31.95 -13.72 8.58
C ASN A 50 32.21 -12.34 9.20
N ALA A 51 33.02 -12.28 10.27
CA ALA A 51 33.29 -11.04 11.00
C ALA A 51 33.85 -9.90 10.12
N ASN A 52 34.66 -10.22 9.11
CA ASN A 52 35.24 -9.23 8.21
C ASN A 52 34.19 -8.66 7.25
N LEU A 53 33.31 -9.50 6.69
CA LEU A 53 32.22 -9.06 5.83
C LEU A 53 31.17 -8.26 6.60
N LYS A 54 30.82 -8.71 7.82
CA LYS A 54 29.95 -7.95 8.73
C LYS A 54 30.50 -6.56 9.01
N LYS A 55 31.81 -6.44 9.26
CA LYS A 55 32.46 -5.13 9.48
C LYS A 55 32.33 -4.22 8.25
N LYS A 56 32.63 -4.73 7.05
CA LYS A 56 32.49 -3.97 5.79
C LYS A 56 31.05 -3.52 5.54
N ALA A 57 30.08 -4.42 5.73
CA ALA A 57 28.66 -4.11 5.59
C ALA A 57 28.20 -3.04 6.60
N THR A 58 28.71 -3.11 7.84
CA THR A 58 28.45 -2.07 8.87
C THR A 58 29.03 -0.71 8.48
N GLU A 59 30.22 -0.68 7.88
CA GLU A 59 30.82 0.57 7.37
C GLU A 59 30.00 1.16 6.22
N GLN A 60 29.52 0.34 5.29
CA GLN A 60 28.61 0.79 4.22
C GLN A 60 27.29 1.34 4.78
N LEU A 61 26.70 0.66 5.76
CA LEU A 61 25.48 1.14 6.41
C LEU A 61 25.68 2.51 7.08
N LYS A 62 26.85 2.75 7.70
CA LYS A 62 27.19 4.06 8.28
C LYS A 62 27.27 5.15 7.21
N LEU A 63 27.87 4.86 6.06
CA LEU A 63 27.93 5.81 4.94
C LEU A 63 26.52 6.15 4.43
N ARG A 64 25.66 5.14 4.23
CA ARG A 64 24.26 5.36 3.81
C ARG A 64 23.43 6.11 4.84
N SER A 65 23.64 5.82 6.13
CA SER A 65 23.01 6.57 7.23
C SER A 65 23.44 8.03 7.25
N ALA A 66 24.72 8.32 6.97
CA ALA A 66 25.22 9.68 6.85
C ALA A 66 24.68 10.40 5.60
N GLN A 67 24.50 9.70 4.48
CA GLN A 67 23.83 10.26 3.29
C GLN A 67 22.38 10.64 3.57
N LEU A 68 21.65 9.82 4.33
CA LEU A 68 20.29 10.14 4.77
C LEU A 68 20.28 11.41 5.63
N ASP A 69 21.16 11.51 6.62
CA ASP A 69 21.26 12.71 7.46
C ASP A 69 21.65 13.95 6.64
N ALA A 70 22.60 13.81 5.72
CA ALA A 70 23.03 14.90 4.86
C ALA A 70 21.89 15.39 3.97
N PHE A 71 21.08 14.48 3.43
CA PHE A 71 19.91 14.81 2.63
C PHE A 71 18.90 15.66 3.41
N PHE A 72 18.56 15.26 4.63
CA PHE A 72 17.63 16.05 5.46
C PHE A 72 18.25 17.36 5.93
N LYS A 73 19.55 17.38 6.22
CA LYS A 73 20.25 18.60 6.62
C LYS A 73 20.36 19.61 5.49
N SER A 74 20.62 19.17 4.26
CA SER A 74 20.75 20.06 3.10
C SER A 74 19.41 20.62 2.64
N ASN A 75 18.34 19.84 2.78
CA ASN A 75 16.98 20.24 2.40
C ASN A 75 16.14 20.64 3.61
N HIS A 76 16.76 21.04 4.73
CA HIS A 76 16.06 21.21 6.00
C HIS A 76 14.90 22.21 5.89
N GLU A 77 15.17 23.42 5.40
CA GLU A 77 14.17 24.49 5.29
C GLU A 77 13.00 24.07 4.38
N ASP A 78 13.32 23.56 3.19
CA ASP A 78 12.31 23.12 2.23
C ASP A 78 11.49 21.92 2.73
N MET A 79 12.09 21.01 3.49
CA MET A 79 11.41 19.85 4.05
C MET A 79 10.45 20.24 5.17
N ILE A 80 10.86 21.15 6.06
CA ILE A 80 10.01 21.65 7.13
C ILE A 80 8.83 22.45 6.55
N GLU A 81 9.08 23.27 5.52
CA GLU A 81 8.00 23.95 4.80
C GLU A 81 7.04 22.95 4.15
N PHE A 82 7.57 21.95 3.45
CA PHE A 82 6.78 20.88 2.85
C PHE A 82 5.91 20.15 3.89
N PHE A 83 6.46 19.83 5.07
CA PHE A 83 5.71 19.19 6.15
C PHE A 83 4.60 20.08 6.69
N ARG A 84 4.84 21.38 6.87
CA ARG A 84 3.78 22.33 7.25
C ARG A 84 2.67 22.38 6.21
N GLN A 85 3.01 22.37 4.92
CA GLN A 85 2.01 22.35 3.86
C GLN A 85 1.20 21.04 3.86
N MET A 86 1.83 19.90 4.16
CA MET A 86 1.13 18.63 4.34
C MET A 86 0.16 18.65 5.52
N GLU A 87 0.60 19.08 6.71
CA GLU A 87 -0.26 19.18 7.90
C GLU A 87 -1.45 20.11 7.66
N ARG A 88 -1.20 21.29 7.07
CA ARG A 88 -2.25 22.24 6.72
C ARG A 88 -3.27 21.63 5.76
N ARG A 89 -2.84 20.81 4.80
CA ARG A 89 -3.74 20.13 3.87
C ARG A 89 -4.56 19.06 4.57
N GLU A 90 -3.96 18.29 5.46
CA GLU A 90 -4.66 17.29 6.28
C GLU A 90 -5.74 17.95 7.16
N GLU A 91 -5.41 19.07 7.81
CA GLU A 91 -6.39 19.85 8.57
C GLU A 91 -7.53 20.40 7.69
N GLN A 92 -7.22 20.88 6.49
CA GLN A 92 -8.23 21.37 5.54
C GLN A 92 -9.19 20.26 5.08
N LEU A 93 -8.67 19.05 4.88
CA LEU A 93 -9.48 17.89 4.52
C LEU A 93 -10.40 17.46 5.67
N VAL A 94 -9.91 17.55 6.92
CA VAL A 94 -10.70 17.22 8.12
C VAL A 94 -11.82 18.24 8.37
N ARG A 95 -11.59 19.54 8.12
CA ARG A 95 -12.56 20.59 8.45
C ARG A 95 -13.76 20.71 7.51
N ALA A 96 -13.82 20.00 6.38
CA ALA A 96 -14.94 19.95 5.41
C ALA A 96 -15.45 21.30 4.80
N ASP A 97 -15.08 22.46 5.36
CA ASP A 97 -15.57 23.80 5.02
C ASP A 97 -15.24 24.29 3.60
N MET A 98 -14.35 23.60 2.88
CA MET A 98 -13.93 23.99 1.53
C MET A 98 -14.65 23.24 0.40
N THR A 99 -15.56 22.32 0.73
CA THR A 99 -16.31 21.54 -0.28
C THR A 99 -17.42 22.34 -0.96
N GLY A 100 -17.84 23.49 -0.42
CA GLY A 100 -18.98 24.25 -0.92
C GLY A 100 -18.69 25.32 -1.99
N VAL A 101 -17.42 25.63 -2.27
CA VAL A 101 -17.05 26.74 -3.18
C VAL A 101 -16.15 26.22 -4.31
N GLU A 102 -16.67 26.21 -5.54
CA GLU A 102 -16.00 25.67 -6.74
C GLU A 102 -14.62 26.29 -7.00
N SER A 103 -14.45 27.59 -6.70
CA SER A 103 -13.15 28.29 -6.76
C SER A 103 -12.13 27.79 -5.72
N LEU A 104 -12.57 27.38 -4.53
CA LEU A 104 -11.70 26.80 -3.50
C LEU A 104 -11.37 25.33 -3.79
N GLN A 105 -12.28 24.60 -4.44
CA GLN A 105 -12.01 23.24 -4.92
C GLN A 105 -10.90 23.22 -5.97
N GLY A 106 -10.93 24.14 -6.95
CA GLY A 106 -9.89 24.27 -7.97
C GLY A 106 -8.51 24.63 -7.39
N GLN A 107 -8.47 25.53 -6.39
CA GLN A 107 -7.24 25.86 -5.68
C GLN A 107 -6.73 24.69 -4.83
N GLY A 108 -7.62 23.95 -4.18
CA GLY A 108 -7.28 22.75 -3.42
C GLY A 108 -6.69 21.64 -4.29
N ALA A 109 -7.27 21.40 -5.47
CA ALA A 109 -6.77 20.40 -6.42
C ALA A 109 -5.39 20.78 -6.98
N LYS A 110 -5.14 22.07 -7.25
CA LYS A 110 -3.82 22.55 -7.68
C LYS A 110 -2.76 22.36 -6.58
N LEU A 111 -3.07 22.76 -5.34
CA LEU A 111 -2.17 22.60 -4.19
C LEU A 111 -1.86 21.11 -3.94
N GLU A 112 -2.85 20.24 -4.09
CA GLU A 112 -2.67 18.80 -3.95
C GLU A 112 -1.76 18.21 -5.04
N GLY A 113 -1.90 18.68 -6.29
CA GLY A 113 -1.00 18.32 -7.38
C GLY A 113 0.45 18.75 -7.13
N GLU A 114 0.65 19.97 -6.62
CA GLU A 114 1.96 20.50 -6.24
C GLU A 114 2.58 19.69 -5.09
N LEU A 115 1.83 19.45 -4.01
CA LEU A 115 2.27 18.62 -2.89
C LEU A 115 2.64 17.20 -3.33
N LYS A 116 1.84 16.59 -4.21
CA LYS A 116 2.10 15.24 -4.73
C LYS A 116 3.38 15.21 -5.57
N SER A 117 3.62 16.22 -6.40
CA SER A 117 4.83 16.35 -7.22
C SER A 117 6.07 16.53 -6.34
N THR A 118 6.02 17.46 -5.39
CA THR A 118 7.12 17.73 -4.44
C THR A 118 7.43 16.49 -3.61
N ARG A 119 6.39 15.82 -3.08
CA ARG A 119 6.52 14.53 -2.38
C ARG A 119 7.23 13.49 -3.24
N ALA A 120 6.80 13.33 -4.50
CA ALA A 120 7.40 12.36 -5.41
C ALA A 120 8.87 12.66 -5.69
N GLY A 121 9.26 13.93 -5.80
CA GLY A 121 10.65 14.34 -5.97
C GLY A 121 11.55 13.96 -4.79
N TYR A 122 11.11 14.26 -3.57
CA TYR A 122 11.85 13.87 -2.35
C TYR A 122 11.89 12.37 -2.15
N LEU A 123 10.75 11.68 -2.31
CA LEU A 123 10.69 10.22 -2.20
C LEU A 123 11.58 9.54 -3.24
N LYS A 124 11.68 10.05 -4.47
CA LYS A 124 12.60 9.51 -5.48
C LYS A 124 14.04 9.55 -5.00
N SER A 125 14.44 10.66 -4.38
CA SER A 125 15.81 10.85 -3.87
C SER A 125 16.10 9.93 -2.69
N ILE A 126 15.13 9.78 -1.78
CA ILE A 126 15.24 8.88 -0.62
C ILE A 126 15.24 7.42 -1.07
N ASN A 127 14.39 7.03 -2.04
CA ASN A 127 14.34 5.67 -2.57
C ASN A 127 15.69 5.23 -3.15
N LEU A 128 16.44 6.13 -3.81
CA LEU A 128 17.80 5.83 -4.27
C LEU A 128 18.77 5.51 -3.11
N ILE A 129 18.58 6.13 -1.94
CA ILE A 129 19.37 5.82 -0.75
C ILE A 129 18.97 4.43 -0.21
N TRP A 130 17.68 4.12 -0.16
CA TRP A 130 17.14 2.83 0.28
C TRP A 130 17.59 1.68 -0.64
N GLU A 131 17.47 1.84 -1.96
CA GLU A 131 17.99 0.89 -2.96
C GLU A 131 19.51 0.71 -2.82
N GLY A 132 20.22 1.80 -2.51
CA GLY A 132 21.65 1.75 -2.20
C GLY A 132 21.97 0.90 -0.97
N VAL A 133 21.16 1.00 0.09
CA VAL A 133 21.30 0.15 1.29
C VAL A 133 21.08 -1.32 0.94
N GLU A 134 19.97 -1.66 0.28
CA GLU A 134 19.68 -3.05 -0.11
C GLU A 134 20.81 -3.64 -0.96
N ARG A 135 21.22 -2.90 -2.00
CA ARG A 135 22.24 -3.34 -2.93
C ARG A 135 23.60 -3.51 -2.24
N ASP A 136 24.05 -2.51 -1.48
CA ASP A 136 25.38 -2.54 -0.89
C ASP A 136 25.46 -3.60 0.22
N LEU A 137 24.39 -3.81 1.00
CA LEU A 137 24.37 -4.83 2.04
C LEU A 137 24.30 -6.25 1.49
N ASN A 138 23.54 -6.49 0.41
CA ASN A 138 23.50 -7.79 -0.27
C ASN A 138 24.72 -8.07 -1.16
N SER A 139 25.49 -7.04 -1.55
CA SER A 139 26.63 -7.19 -2.48
C SER A 139 27.73 -8.13 -1.99
N PHE A 140 27.81 -8.35 -0.67
CA PHE A 140 28.80 -9.23 -0.05
C PHE A 140 28.36 -10.70 0.00
N GLY A 141 27.09 -10.98 -0.32
CA GLY A 141 26.49 -12.30 -0.31
C GLY A 141 26.57 -13.00 -1.65
N SER A 142 26.60 -14.33 -1.61
CA SER A 142 26.51 -15.17 -2.80
C SER A 142 25.14 -15.83 -2.87
N GLY A 143 24.35 -15.52 -3.90
CA GLY A 143 23.06 -16.19 -4.12
C GLY A 143 21.89 -15.21 -4.22
N ALA A 144 20.76 -15.59 -3.62
CA ALA A 144 19.52 -14.80 -3.65
C ALA A 144 19.67 -13.48 -2.89
N VAL A 145 19.06 -12.42 -3.39
CA VAL A 145 19.02 -11.12 -2.72
C VAL A 145 17.95 -11.15 -1.64
N LEU A 146 18.28 -10.74 -0.42
CA LEU A 146 17.28 -10.50 0.60
C LEU A 146 16.70 -9.11 0.36
N GLU A 147 15.48 -9.04 -0.17
CA GLU A 147 14.82 -7.75 -0.43
C GLU A 147 14.62 -6.97 0.88
N LEU A 148 14.84 -5.65 0.84
CA LEU A 148 14.61 -4.80 2.00
C LEU A 148 13.10 -4.70 2.22
N GLY A 149 12.64 -5.29 3.33
CA GLY A 149 11.23 -5.33 3.68
C GLY A 149 10.62 -3.97 4.02
N GLU A 150 9.34 -4.02 4.36
CA GLU A 150 8.53 -2.86 4.71
C GLU A 150 8.74 -2.44 6.18
N LEU A 151 9.21 -1.21 6.43
CA LEU A 151 9.25 -0.65 7.80
C LEU A 151 7.82 -0.55 8.35
N ASN A 152 7.53 -1.26 9.44
CA ASN A 152 6.20 -1.39 10.05
C ASN A 152 5.10 -1.88 9.09
N GLY A 153 5.45 -2.66 8.05
CA GLY A 153 4.45 -3.26 7.17
C GLY A 153 3.55 -4.26 7.92
N PRO A 154 2.27 -4.42 7.53
CA PRO A 154 1.46 -5.53 8.02
C PRO A 154 2.17 -6.86 7.73
N ALA A 155 1.92 -7.90 8.55
CA ALA A 155 2.59 -9.21 8.45
C ALA A 155 2.44 -9.88 7.06
N ILE A 156 1.58 -9.35 6.19
CA ILE A 156 1.43 -9.71 4.78
C ILE A 156 2.00 -8.56 3.96
N SER A 157 3.08 -8.82 3.21
CA SER A 157 3.74 -7.81 2.38
C SER A 157 2.78 -7.25 1.33
N SER A 158 2.81 -5.94 1.09
CA SER A 158 2.07 -5.28 0.00
C SER A 158 2.40 -5.90 -1.36
N SER A 159 3.59 -6.48 -1.54
CA SER A 159 4.00 -7.19 -2.76
C SER A 159 3.23 -8.49 -3.00
N GLN A 160 2.82 -9.19 -1.94
CA GLN A 160 2.00 -10.40 -2.03
C GLN A 160 0.56 -10.06 -2.38
N ILE A 161 0.05 -8.95 -1.84
CA ILE A 161 -1.29 -8.42 -2.16
C ILE A 161 -1.35 -7.97 -3.63
N ASP A 162 -0.36 -7.22 -4.12
CA ASP A 162 -0.30 -6.75 -5.51
C ASP A 162 -0.21 -7.93 -6.52
N LYS A 163 0.36 -9.07 -6.12
CA LYS A 163 0.35 -10.31 -6.92
C LYS A 163 -0.95 -11.12 -6.79
N PHE A 164 -1.59 -11.08 -5.62
CA PHE A 164 -2.78 -11.87 -5.34
C PHE A 164 -4.03 -11.31 -6.01
N ILE A 165 -4.22 -9.98 -5.96
CA ILE A 165 -5.44 -9.31 -6.46
C ILE A 165 -5.75 -9.68 -7.93
N PRO A 166 -4.80 -9.61 -8.89
CA PRO A 166 -5.11 -9.96 -10.28
C PRO A 166 -5.50 -11.43 -10.47
N TRP A 167 -4.88 -12.35 -9.73
CA TRP A 167 -5.20 -13.78 -9.79
C TRP A 167 -6.54 -14.08 -9.14
N PHE A 168 -6.87 -13.41 -8.04
CA PHE A 168 -8.16 -13.50 -7.37
C PHE A 168 -9.29 -13.04 -8.31
N ASP A 169 -9.17 -11.85 -8.90
CA ASP A 169 -10.17 -11.31 -9.82
C ASP A 169 -10.34 -12.19 -11.07
N LEU A 170 -9.23 -12.70 -11.62
CA LEU A 170 -9.27 -13.60 -12.78
C LEU A 170 -9.93 -14.94 -12.44
N LEU A 171 -9.63 -15.53 -11.28
CA LEU A 171 -10.24 -16.80 -10.85
C LEU A 171 -11.74 -16.64 -10.57
N CYS A 172 -12.14 -15.58 -9.86
CA CYS A 172 -13.56 -15.34 -9.58
C CYS A 172 -14.33 -14.97 -10.85
N GLY A 173 -13.77 -14.14 -11.73
CA GLY A 173 -14.37 -13.81 -13.02
C GLY A 173 -14.52 -15.05 -13.91
N LEU A 174 -13.49 -15.91 -13.98
CA LEU A 174 -13.55 -17.16 -14.73
C LEU A 174 -14.57 -18.14 -14.12
N ALA A 175 -14.64 -18.24 -12.79
CA ALA A 175 -15.62 -19.06 -12.08
C ALA A 175 -17.06 -18.61 -12.40
N LEU A 176 -17.30 -17.29 -12.49
CA LEU A 176 -18.59 -16.73 -12.90
C LEU A 176 -18.91 -17.00 -14.39
N LEU A 177 -17.93 -16.89 -15.28
CA LEU A 177 -18.10 -17.18 -16.71
C LEU A 177 -18.41 -18.66 -16.98
N ILE A 178 -17.72 -19.56 -16.28
CA ILE A 178 -17.92 -21.02 -16.39
C ILE A 178 -19.21 -21.44 -15.64
N GLY A 179 -19.66 -20.67 -14.66
CA GLY A 179 -20.77 -21.04 -13.79
C GLY A 179 -20.38 -22.13 -12.78
N PHE A 180 -19.16 -22.06 -12.25
CA PHE A 180 -18.65 -22.95 -11.20
C PHE A 180 -18.52 -22.17 -9.88
N CYS A 181 -19.07 -22.70 -8.80
CA CYS A 181 -19.27 -22.02 -7.52
C CYS A 181 -19.87 -20.61 -7.65
N THR A 182 -20.82 -20.43 -8.56
CA THR A 182 -21.36 -19.12 -8.99
C THR A 182 -21.80 -18.22 -7.83
N PRO A 183 -22.55 -18.69 -6.81
CA PRO A 183 -22.96 -17.84 -5.68
C PRO A 183 -21.79 -17.44 -4.79
N VAL A 184 -20.83 -18.34 -4.59
CA VAL A 184 -19.65 -18.11 -3.74
C VAL A 184 -18.70 -17.13 -4.41
N ALA A 185 -18.43 -17.34 -5.71
CA ALA A 185 -17.63 -16.42 -6.51
C ALA A 185 -18.26 -15.02 -6.55
N ALA A 186 -19.58 -14.92 -6.75
CA ALA A 186 -20.29 -13.65 -6.77
C ALA A 186 -20.21 -12.90 -5.42
N ILE A 187 -20.38 -13.59 -4.28
CA ILE A 187 -20.24 -12.98 -2.96
C ILE A 187 -18.80 -12.56 -2.69
N ALA A 188 -17.81 -13.38 -3.06
CA ALA A 188 -16.40 -13.08 -2.87
C ALA A 188 -15.97 -11.83 -3.66
N THR A 189 -16.35 -11.75 -4.95
CA THR A 189 -16.06 -10.58 -5.79
C THR A 189 -16.84 -9.34 -5.33
N ALA A 190 -18.11 -9.49 -4.93
CA ALA A 190 -18.87 -8.37 -4.36
C ALA A 190 -18.26 -7.84 -3.07
N GLY A 191 -17.78 -8.72 -2.18
CA GLY A 191 -17.07 -8.34 -0.96
C GLY A 191 -15.75 -7.62 -1.26
N PHE A 192 -15.01 -8.06 -2.26
CA PHE A 192 -13.80 -7.39 -2.73
C PHE A 192 -14.09 -5.99 -3.28
N LEU A 193 -15.08 -5.86 -4.19
CA LEU A 193 -15.50 -4.56 -4.72
C LEU A 193 -16.04 -3.63 -3.62
N PHE A 194 -16.73 -4.18 -2.62
CA PHE A 194 -17.17 -3.40 -1.45
C PHE A 194 -15.98 -2.85 -0.66
N SER A 195 -14.93 -3.65 -0.47
CA SER A 195 -13.67 -3.17 0.13
C SER A 195 -13.07 -2.02 -0.70
N VAL A 196 -13.02 -2.14 -2.03
CA VAL A 196 -12.56 -1.07 -2.91
C VAL A 196 -13.41 0.19 -2.76
N CYS A 197 -14.74 0.04 -2.69
CA CYS A 197 -15.66 1.16 -2.47
C CYS A 197 -15.45 1.85 -1.12
N LEU A 198 -15.15 1.09 -0.06
CA LEU A 198 -14.83 1.64 1.25
C LEU A 198 -13.48 2.36 1.27
N THR A 199 -12.48 1.83 0.56
CA THR A 199 -11.16 2.50 0.47
C THR A 199 -11.22 3.80 -0.33
N GLN A 200 -12.18 3.94 -1.24
CA GLN A 200 -12.33 5.08 -2.15
C GLN A 200 -13.69 5.76 -1.92
N PHE A 201 -14.04 6.04 -0.66
CA PHE A 201 -15.38 6.53 -0.31
C PHE A 201 -15.81 7.74 -1.17
N PRO A 202 -17.02 7.71 -1.76
CA PRO A 202 -17.48 8.77 -2.66
C PRO A 202 -17.56 10.10 -1.91
N GLY A 203 -16.81 11.10 -2.38
CA GLY A 203 -16.76 12.45 -1.79
C GLY A 203 -15.41 12.87 -1.23
N VAL A 204 -14.40 11.99 -1.19
CA VAL A 204 -13.02 12.35 -0.84
C VAL A 204 -12.30 12.92 -2.07
N ALA A 205 -11.63 14.07 -1.91
CA ALA A 205 -10.85 14.70 -2.97
C ALA A 205 -9.71 13.77 -3.42
N GLY A 206 -9.58 13.55 -4.73
CA GLY A 206 -8.59 12.63 -5.31
C GLY A 206 -9.08 11.19 -5.56
N ALA A 207 -10.29 10.84 -5.13
CA ALA A 207 -10.87 9.52 -5.39
C ALA A 207 -11.22 9.34 -6.88
N GLN A 208 -10.81 8.20 -7.47
CA GLN A 208 -11.29 7.79 -8.79
C GLN A 208 -12.79 7.49 -8.72
N PRO A 209 -13.56 7.75 -9.80
CA PRO A 209 -15.00 7.50 -9.79
C PRO A 209 -15.30 6.02 -9.54
N VAL A 210 -15.99 5.72 -8.43
CA VAL A 210 -16.30 4.35 -7.96
C VAL A 210 -17.68 3.86 -8.45
N TYR A 211 -18.36 4.65 -9.29
CA TYR A 211 -19.72 4.35 -9.74
C TYR A 211 -19.81 3.01 -10.48
N TYR A 212 -18.81 2.68 -11.30
CA TYR A 212 -18.80 1.41 -12.04
C TYR A 212 -18.64 0.21 -11.09
N GLN A 213 -17.74 0.32 -10.12
CA GLN A 213 -17.44 -0.73 -9.14
C GLN A 213 -18.61 -0.99 -8.20
N SER A 214 -19.37 0.06 -7.85
CA SER A 214 -20.57 -0.07 -7.00
C SER A 214 -21.76 -0.66 -7.78
N ILE A 215 -21.97 -0.28 -9.03
CA ILE A 215 -22.96 -0.92 -9.92
C ILE A 215 -22.63 -2.42 -10.10
N GLU A 216 -21.37 -2.74 -10.35
CA GLU A 216 -20.89 -4.12 -10.54
C GLU A 216 -21.04 -4.97 -9.26
N MET A 217 -20.74 -4.40 -8.09
CA MET A 217 -21.00 -5.03 -6.80
C MET A 217 -22.49 -5.38 -6.62
N PHE A 218 -23.41 -4.45 -6.90
CA PHE A 218 -24.84 -4.73 -6.80
C PHE A 218 -25.30 -5.77 -7.82
N ALA A 219 -24.76 -5.74 -9.04
CA ALA A 219 -25.04 -6.76 -10.06
C ALA A 219 -24.61 -8.17 -9.59
N LEU A 220 -23.43 -8.28 -8.96
CA LEU A 220 -22.94 -9.55 -8.40
C LEU A 220 -23.79 -10.03 -7.22
N LEU A 221 -24.24 -9.12 -6.34
CA LEU A 221 -25.18 -9.48 -5.28
C LEU A 221 -26.52 -9.98 -5.85
N VAL A 222 -27.02 -9.36 -6.91
CA VAL A 222 -28.21 -9.87 -7.63
C VAL A 222 -27.94 -11.27 -8.18
N ILE A 223 -26.79 -11.53 -8.82
CA ILE A 223 -26.44 -12.87 -9.34
C ILE A 223 -26.36 -13.90 -8.19
N ALA A 224 -25.78 -13.52 -7.05
CA ALA A 224 -25.66 -14.38 -5.87
C ALA A 224 -27.03 -14.76 -5.28
N PHE A 225 -27.93 -13.78 -5.12
CA PHE A 225 -29.22 -13.97 -4.43
C PHE A 225 -30.37 -14.37 -5.36
N ALA A 226 -30.37 -13.95 -6.63
CA ALA A 226 -31.38 -14.38 -7.62
C ALA A 226 -31.23 -15.86 -8.01
N GLY A 227 -30.13 -16.51 -7.61
CA GLY A 227 -29.91 -17.93 -7.87
C GLY A 227 -29.60 -18.22 -9.33
N GLY A 228 -28.89 -17.33 -10.03
CA GLY A 228 -28.44 -17.58 -11.42
C GLY A 228 -27.67 -18.89 -11.56
N GLY A 229 -26.95 -19.29 -10.51
CA GLY A 229 -26.27 -20.57 -10.38
C GLY A 229 -27.17 -21.82 -10.26
N LYS A 230 -28.51 -21.70 -10.22
CA LYS A 230 -29.41 -22.87 -10.15
C LYS A 230 -29.85 -23.39 -11.52
N TYR A 231 -29.89 -22.54 -12.56
CA TYR A 231 -30.54 -22.87 -13.82
C TYR A 231 -29.61 -22.94 -15.04
N LEU A 232 -28.42 -22.32 -15.01
CA LEU A 232 -27.52 -22.20 -16.17
C LEU A 232 -26.02 -22.35 -15.84
N SER A 233 -25.69 -23.10 -14.77
CA SER A 233 -24.32 -23.22 -14.25
C SER A 233 -23.83 -24.67 -14.25
N VAL A 234 -22.50 -24.85 -14.31
CA VAL A 234 -21.84 -26.14 -14.10
C VAL A 234 -22.14 -26.68 -12.69
N ASP A 235 -22.35 -25.82 -11.69
CA ASP A 235 -22.82 -26.22 -10.36
C ASP A 235 -24.17 -26.95 -10.40
N SER A 236 -25.09 -26.52 -11.27
CA SER A 236 -26.39 -27.17 -11.43
C SER A 236 -26.21 -28.56 -12.04
N ILE A 237 -25.35 -28.69 -13.05
CA ILE A 237 -25.02 -29.98 -13.69
C ILE A 237 -24.37 -30.93 -12.67
N ILE A 238 -23.39 -30.48 -11.91
CA ILE A 238 -22.72 -31.29 -10.87
C ILE A 238 -23.73 -31.68 -9.78
N SER A 239 -24.58 -30.76 -9.31
CA SER A 239 -25.62 -31.07 -8.30
C SER A 239 -26.63 -32.08 -8.83
N HIS A 240 -26.95 -32.04 -10.13
CA HIS A 240 -27.87 -32.96 -10.78
C HIS A 240 -27.24 -34.35 -10.96
N TYR A 241 -25.96 -34.44 -11.34
CA TYR A 241 -25.22 -35.71 -11.38
C TYR A 241 -24.96 -36.28 -9.98
N CYS A 242 -24.64 -35.47 -8.96
CA CYS A 242 -24.51 -35.92 -7.58
C CYS A 242 -25.85 -36.38 -6.97
N LYS A 243 -26.97 -35.72 -7.26
CA LYS A 243 -28.31 -36.20 -6.86
C LYS A 243 -28.69 -37.50 -7.57
N ARG A 244 -28.20 -37.72 -8.79
CA ARG A 244 -28.41 -38.96 -9.55
C ARG A 244 -27.49 -40.10 -9.07
N CYS A 245 -26.29 -39.79 -8.56
CA CYS A 245 -25.35 -40.76 -7.99
C CYS A 245 -25.64 -41.10 -6.52
N CYS A 246 -26.14 -40.16 -5.72
CA CYS A 246 -26.51 -40.38 -4.31
C CYS A 246 -28.03 -40.59 -4.10
N GLY A 247 -28.82 -40.58 -5.17
CA GLY A 247 -30.26 -40.85 -5.15
C GLY A 247 -30.58 -42.34 -5.19
N LYS A 248 -30.16 -43.11 -4.17
CA LYS A 248 -30.78 -44.37 -3.76
C LYS A 248 -30.40 -44.71 -2.30
N SER A 249 -31.15 -44.14 -1.37
CA SER A 249 -31.80 -44.88 -0.30
C SER A 249 -32.92 -44.00 0.23
N GLU A 250 -34.15 -44.50 0.14
CA GLU A 250 -35.34 -43.96 0.82
C GLU A 250 -35.09 -43.69 2.30
#